data_AF-A0ABD1FME2-F1
#
_entry.id   AF-A0ABD1FME2-F1
#
_cell.length_a   1.000
_cell.length_b   1.000
_cell.length_c   1.000
_cell.angle_alpha   90.00
_cell.angle_beta   90.00
_cell.angle_gamma   90.00
#
_symmetry.space_group_name_H-M   'P 1'
#
loop_
_entity.id
_entity.type
_entity.pdbx_description
1 polymer ?
#
loop_
_entity_poly.entity_id
_entity_poly.type
_entity_poly.pdbx_seq_one_letter_code
_entity_poly.pdbx_strand_id
1 'polypeptide(L)'
;MRIIHYALTLPRKLDVLLSNIGTQDFIEGRRHLVLGVISQIIKIQLLADLNLKNTPQLVELVGDSKDVEELMSLPPETILFTWMNFQLKKRGYSKTVTNFSYDVKDAEAYAHLLNVLAPEHSNPSTLKVKDTLERAKLDLEHADKMGCKRYLTAKDIVDGSPNLNLAFVAHIFQHR
;
A
#
# COMPACT_ATOMS: atom_id res chain seq x y z
N MET A 1 5.49 35.13 -9.29
CA MET A 1 4.39 35.23 -8.30
C MET A 1 3.25 34.21 -8.50
N ARG A 2 3.39 33.17 -9.33
CA ARG A 2 2.36 32.11 -9.49
C ARG A 2 2.64 30.84 -8.67
N ILE A 3 3.91 30.59 -8.32
CA ILE A 3 4.32 29.42 -7.52
C ILE A 3 3.83 29.53 -6.06
N ILE A 4 3.84 30.74 -5.49
CA ILE A 4 3.40 31.00 -4.10
C ILE A 4 1.88 30.81 -3.95
N HIS A 5 1.10 31.13 -4.98
CA HIS A 5 -0.35 30.96 -4.95
C HIS A 5 -0.77 29.48 -5.03
N TYR A 6 0.05 28.62 -5.66
CA TYR A 6 -0.18 27.18 -5.64
C TYR A 6 0.15 26.56 -4.28
N ALA A 7 1.18 27.04 -3.58
CA ALA A 7 1.55 26.57 -2.25
C ALA A 7 0.37 26.70 -1.25
N LEU A 8 -0.33 27.84 -1.24
CA LEU A 8 -1.47 28.09 -0.35
C LEU A 8 -2.71 27.19 -0.59
N THR A 9 -2.74 26.43 -1.68
CA THR A 9 -3.81 25.46 -1.98
C THR A 9 -3.42 24.02 -1.69
N LEU A 10 -2.18 23.77 -1.25
CA LEU A 10 -1.70 22.44 -0.95
C LEU A 10 -2.23 21.97 0.42
N PRO A 11 -2.42 20.66 0.63
CA PRO A 11 -2.74 20.13 1.95
C PRO A 11 -1.65 20.56 2.94
N ARG A 12 -2.00 20.93 4.19
CA ARG A 12 -1.01 21.37 5.21
C ARG A 12 0.21 20.45 5.36
N LYS A 13 0.02 19.13 5.17
CA LYS A 13 1.12 18.15 5.19
C LYS A 13 2.16 18.40 4.09
N LEU A 14 1.72 18.87 2.93
CA LEU A 14 2.58 19.19 1.80
C LEU A 14 3.24 20.56 1.97
N ASP A 15 2.58 21.53 2.62
CA ASP A 15 3.21 22.81 3.01
C ASP A 15 4.39 22.62 3.98
N VAL A 16 4.21 21.78 5.01
CA VAL A 16 5.28 21.43 5.97
C VAL A 16 6.42 20.66 5.30
N LEU A 17 6.12 19.90 4.24
CA LEU A 17 7.16 19.21 3.49
C LEU A 17 8.00 20.17 2.66
N LEU A 18 7.33 21.12 2.00
CA LEU A 18 7.97 22.12 1.15
C LEU A 18 8.69 23.20 1.96
N SER A 19 8.39 23.38 3.25
CA SER A 19 9.12 24.34 4.09
C SER A 19 10.58 23.96 4.31
N ASN A 20 10.95 22.69 4.10
CA ASN A 20 12.32 22.20 4.23
C ASN A 20 13.07 22.10 2.88
N ILE A 21 12.46 22.51 1.76
CA ILE A 21 13.03 22.44 0.42
C ILE A 21 12.93 23.83 -0.23
N GLY A 22 14.07 24.45 -0.52
CA GLY A 22 14.08 25.77 -1.15
C GLY A 22 13.57 25.69 -2.58
N THR A 23 12.90 26.74 -3.07
CA THR A 23 12.49 26.85 -4.49
C THR A 23 13.69 26.65 -5.44
N GLN A 24 14.89 26.98 -4.97
CA GLN A 24 16.15 26.82 -5.69
C GLN A 24 16.55 25.34 -5.89
N ASP A 25 16.22 24.44 -4.96
CA ASP A 25 16.52 23.01 -5.08
C ASP A 25 15.77 22.36 -6.26
N PHE A 26 14.56 22.87 -6.56
CA PHE A 26 13.77 22.48 -7.73
C PHE A 26 14.33 23.08 -9.03
N ILE A 27 14.75 24.35 -9.00
CA ILE A 27 15.36 25.03 -10.15
C ILE A 27 16.67 24.34 -10.55
N GLU A 28 17.45 23.91 -9.56
CA GLU A 28 18.71 23.17 -9.75
C GLU A 28 18.50 21.69 -10.11
N GLY A 29 17.25 21.21 -10.10
CA GLY A 29 16.93 19.84 -10.50
C GLY A 29 17.56 18.78 -9.60
N ARG A 30 17.67 19.04 -8.28
CA ARG A 30 18.27 18.10 -7.33
C ARG A 30 17.42 16.83 -7.23
N ARG A 31 17.80 15.83 -8.03
CA ARG A 31 17.03 14.60 -8.28
C ARG A 31 16.49 13.94 -7.01
N HIS A 32 17.30 13.83 -5.97
CA HIS A 32 16.90 13.18 -4.71
C HIS A 32 15.81 13.96 -3.95
N LEU A 33 15.83 15.29 -3.98
CA LEU A 33 14.80 16.14 -3.37
C LEU A 33 13.50 16.11 -4.18
N VAL A 34 13.60 16.21 -5.51
CA VAL A 34 12.44 16.13 -6.41
C VAL A 34 11.74 14.77 -6.26
N LEU A 35 12.51 13.66 -6.26
CA LEU A 35 11.97 12.33 -6.03
C LEU A 35 11.35 12.17 -4.64
N GLY A 36 11.97 12.75 -3.60
CA GLY A 36 11.41 12.76 -2.25
C GLY A 36 10.04 13.43 -2.19
N VAL A 37 9.88 14.59 -2.82
CA VAL A 37 8.60 15.33 -2.89
C VAL A 37 7.55 14.55 -3.67
N ILE A 38 7.90 14.02 -4.84
CA ILE A 38 6.98 13.19 -5.64
C ILE A 38 6.51 11.97 -4.84
N SER A 39 7.44 11.26 -4.18
CA SER A 39 7.11 10.10 -3.35
C SER A 39 6.13 10.46 -2.24
N GLN A 40 6.27 11.64 -1.62
CA GLN A 40 5.36 12.07 -0.58
C GLN A 40 4.00 12.53 -1.11
N ILE A 41 3.94 13.19 -2.27
CA ILE A 41 2.66 13.51 -2.94
C ILE A 41 1.89 12.22 -3.24
N ILE A 42 2.56 11.23 -3.84
CA ILE A 42 1.96 9.92 -4.13
C ILE A 42 1.48 9.26 -2.83
N LYS A 43 2.29 9.27 -1.78
CA LYS A 43 1.91 8.71 -0.47
C LYS A 43 0.70 9.44 0.12
N ILE A 44 0.65 10.78 0.08
CA ILE A 44 -0.50 11.54 0.58
C ILE A 44 -1.76 11.20 -0.23
N GLN A 45 -1.67 11.14 -1.55
CA GLN A 45 -2.82 10.84 -2.41
C GLN A 45 -3.34 9.41 -2.17
N LEU A 46 -2.46 8.41 -2.17
CA LEU A 46 -2.82 7.02 -1.88
C LEU A 46 -3.51 6.85 -0.52
N LEU A 47 -3.03 7.59 0.49
CA LEU A 47 -3.56 7.48 1.85
C LEU A 47 -4.77 8.38 2.10
N ALA A 48 -4.98 9.44 1.31
CA ALA A 48 -6.16 10.30 1.42
C ALA A 48 -7.44 9.57 1.00
N ASP A 49 -7.33 8.64 0.06
CA ASP A 49 -8.43 7.79 -0.42
C ASP A 49 -8.78 6.66 0.56
N LEU A 50 -7.99 6.46 1.63
CA LEU A 50 -8.32 5.52 2.72
C LEU A 50 -9.35 6.09 3.71
N ASN A 51 -9.96 7.24 3.40
CA ASN A 51 -10.90 7.91 4.30
C ASN A 51 -12.31 7.29 4.20
N LEU A 52 -12.77 6.74 5.33
CA LEU A 52 -13.79 5.69 5.48
C LEU A 52 -15.22 5.92 4.98
N LYS A 53 -15.56 7.06 4.38
CA LYS A 53 -16.97 7.30 4.00
C LYS A 53 -17.49 6.30 2.94
N ASN A 54 -16.61 5.58 2.25
CA ASN A 54 -16.95 4.68 1.15
C ASN A 54 -16.25 3.31 1.18
N THR A 55 -15.78 2.80 2.33
CA THR A 55 -15.01 1.53 2.36
C THR A 55 -15.70 0.42 3.15
N PRO A 56 -16.53 -0.42 2.49
CA PRO A 56 -17.25 -1.53 3.13
C PRO A 56 -16.34 -2.51 3.88
N GLN A 57 -15.09 -2.67 3.44
CA GLN A 57 -14.13 -3.60 4.04
C GLN A 57 -13.80 -3.30 5.51
N LEU A 58 -13.86 -2.03 5.91
CA LEU A 58 -13.57 -1.64 7.29
C LEU A 58 -14.75 -1.95 8.22
N VAL A 59 -15.97 -2.09 7.69
CA VAL A 59 -17.13 -2.56 8.46
C VAL A 59 -16.93 -4.01 8.91
N GLU A 60 -16.31 -4.84 8.07
CA GLU A 60 -16.00 -6.24 8.42
C GLU A 60 -14.92 -6.32 9.51
N LEU A 61 -13.93 -5.42 9.47
CA LEU A 61 -12.89 -5.30 10.49
C LEU A 61 -13.47 -4.93 11.86
N VAL A 62 -14.47 -4.04 11.84
CA VAL A 62 -15.16 -3.50 13.02
C VAL A 62 -16.03 -4.53 13.72
N GLY A 63 -16.54 -5.53 13.00
CA GLY A 63 -17.29 -6.63 13.62
C GLY A 63 -16.49 -7.37 14.70
N ASP A 64 -15.15 -7.39 14.57
CA ASP A 64 -14.21 -8.06 15.47
C ASP A 64 -13.42 -7.11 16.39
N SER A 65 -13.33 -5.80 16.07
CA SER A 65 -12.61 -4.80 16.88
C SER A 65 -13.57 -3.85 17.61
N LYS A 66 -13.34 -3.63 18.90
CA LYS A 66 -14.03 -2.57 19.65
C LYS A 66 -13.72 -1.20 19.03
N ASP A 67 -14.78 -0.47 18.70
CA ASP A 67 -14.85 0.91 18.17
C ASP A 67 -14.16 1.21 16.83
N VAL A 68 -15.00 1.45 15.80
CA VAL A 68 -14.64 2.07 14.51
C VAL A 68 -13.77 3.30 14.73
N GLU A 69 -14.15 4.14 15.69
CA GLU A 69 -13.52 5.42 15.95
C GLU A 69 -12.07 5.30 16.46
N GLU A 70 -11.75 4.21 17.16
CA GLU A 70 -10.36 3.90 17.56
C GLU A 70 -9.52 3.52 16.33
N LEU A 71 -10.05 2.64 15.47
CA LEU A 71 -9.40 2.25 14.22
C LEU A 71 -9.17 3.45 13.28
N MET A 72 -10.14 4.37 13.22
CA MET A 72 -10.08 5.62 12.44
C MET A 72 -8.98 6.58 12.91
N SER A 73 -8.61 6.51 14.19
CA SER A 73 -7.57 7.36 14.76
C SER A 73 -6.15 6.87 14.43
N LEU A 74 -6.03 5.64 13.93
CA LEU A 74 -4.75 5.03 13.62
C LEU A 74 -4.12 5.65 12.36
N PRO A 75 -2.77 5.65 12.28
CA PRO A 75 -2.08 5.97 11.04
C PRO A 75 -2.57 5.09 9.88
N PRO A 76 -2.67 5.63 8.64
CA PRO A 76 -3.16 4.87 7.49
C PRO A 76 -2.41 3.56 7.22
N GLU A 77 -1.11 3.53 7.48
CA GLU A 77 -0.29 2.32 7.36
C GLU A 77 -0.74 1.23 8.35
N THR A 78 -1.05 1.62 9.58
CA THR A 78 -1.58 0.73 10.62
C THR A 78 -2.93 0.16 10.23
N ILE A 79 -3.81 0.97 9.63
CA ILE A 79 -5.11 0.50 9.13
C ILE A 79 -4.91 -0.60 8.08
N LEU A 80 -3.96 -0.41 7.15
CA LEU A 80 -3.64 -1.41 6.13
C LEU A 80 -3.04 -2.70 6.74
N PHE A 81 -2.19 -2.60 7.77
CA PHE A 81 -1.69 -3.78 8.47
C PHE A 81 -2.82 -4.55 9.14
N THR A 82 -3.72 -3.86 9.84
CA THR A 82 -4.85 -4.48 10.53
C THR A 82 -5.77 -5.17 9.53
N TRP A 83 -6.11 -4.49 8.43
CA TRP A 83 -6.91 -5.06 7.36
C TRP A 83 -6.26 -6.29 6.71
N MET A 84 -4.99 -6.18 6.32
CA MET A 84 -4.30 -7.28 5.65
C MET A 84 -4.24 -8.51 6.57
N ASN A 85 -3.90 -8.33 7.85
CA ASN A 85 -3.86 -9.42 8.81
C ASN A 85 -5.25 -10.03 9.08
N PHE A 86 -6.31 -9.22 9.07
CA PHE A 86 -7.67 -9.73 9.19
C PHE A 86 -8.03 -10.65 8.03
N GLN A 87 -7.73 -10.26 6.79
CA GLN A 87 -7.96 -11.12 5.63
C GLN A 87 -7.10 -12.40 5.67
N LEU A 88 -5.83 -12.27 6.04
CA LEU A 88 -4.90 -13.39 6.15
C LEU A 88 -5.34 -14.44 7.19
N LYS A 89 -5.87 -13.99 8.33
CA LYS A 89 -6.42 -14.88 9.37
C LYS A 89 -7.57 -15.75 8.86
N LYS A 90 -8.42 -15.26 7.94
CA LYS A 90 -9.52 -16.04 7.36
C LYS A 90 -9.05 -17.29 6.60
N ARG A 91 -7.80 -17.32 6.12
CA ARG A 91 -7.18 -18.48 5.46
C ARG A 91 -6.19 -19.24 6.34
N GLY A 92 -6.15 -18.94 7.64
CA GLY A 92 -5.24 -19.60 8.57
C GLY A 92 -3.77 -19.29 8.33
N TYR A 93 -3.46 -18.14 7.73
CA TYR A 93 -2.07 -17.69 7.62
C TYR A 93 -1.52 -17.44 9.03
N SER A 94 -0.37 -18.05 9.34
CA SER A 94 0.16 -18.13 10.70
C SER A 94 1.03 -16.93 11.10
N LYS A 95 1.63 -16.25 10.12
CA LYS A 95 2.50 -15.08 10.35
C LYS A 95 1.64 -13.81 10.45
N THR A 96 2.12 -12.83 11.20
CA THR A 96 1.54 -11.49 11.27
C THR A 96 2.38 -10.52 10.46
N VAL A 97 1.76 -9.76 9.57
CA VAL A 97 2.42 -8.69 8.80
C VAL A 97 2.45 -7.42 9.64
N THR A 98 3.64 -6.93 9.94
CA THR A 98 3.90 -5.72 10.73
C THR A 98 4.61 -4.62 9.92
N ASN A 99 5.13 -4.97 8.74
CA ASN A 99 5.78 -4.04 7.82
C ASN A 99 5.58 -4.48 6.35
N PHE A 100 5.67 -3.54 5.41
CA PHE A 100 5.60 -3.82 3.97
C PHE A 100 6.99 -4.00 3.33
N SER A 101 7.97 -4.50 4.09
CA SER A 101 9.32 -4.77 3.60
C SER A 101 9.68 -6.23 3.79
N TYR A 102 10.20 -6.60 4.95
CA TYR A 102 10.66 -7.95 5.26
C TYR A 102 9.51 -8.96 5.29
N ASP A 103 8.36 -8.60 5.88
CA ASP A 103 7.26 -9.55 6.14
C ASP A 103 6.51 -9.97 4.86
N VAL A 104 6.71 -9.25 3.76
CA VAL A 104 6.08 -9.51 2.45
C VAL A 104 7.07 -9.93 1.37
N LYS A 105 8.37 -9.98 1.70
CA LYS A 105 9.48 -10.17 0.73
C LYS A 105 9.49 -11.55 0.08
N ASP A 106 8.95 -12.56 0.78
CA ASP A 106 8.81 -13.93 0.28
C ASP A 106 7.55 -14.13 -0.60
N ALA A 107 6.74 -13.08 -0.78
CA ALA A 107 5.48 -13.07 -1.50
C ALA A 107 4.40 -14.05 -0.93
N GLU A 108 4.66 -14.76 0.17
CA GLU A 108 3.70 -15.71 0.74
C GLU A 108 2.43 -14.99 1.23
N ALA A 109 2.62 -13.85 1.91
CA ALA A 109 1.53 -13.02 2.39
C ALA A 109 0.64 -12.50 1.24
N TYR A 110 1.22 -12.17 0.08
CA TYR A 110 0.45 -11.73 -1.09
C TYR A 110 -0.34 -12.87 -1.71
N ALA A 111 0.26 -14.04 -1.90
CA ALA A 111 -0.43 -15.23 -2.38
C ALA A 111 -1.67 -15.56 -1.51
N HIS A 112 -1.52 -15.54 -0.19
CA HIS A 112 -2.65 -15.75 0.72
C HIS A 112 -3.70 -14.65 0.62
N LEU A 113 -3.30 -13.38 0.64
CA LEU A 113 -4.21 -12.25 0.53
C LEU A 113 -5.05 -12.31 -0.74
N LEU A 114 -4.42 -12.51 -1.91
CA LEU A 114 -5.10 -12.55 -3.20
C LEU A 114 -6.05 -13.76 -3.31
N ASN A 115 -5.70 -14.89 -2.69
CA ASN A 115 -6.57 -16.07 -2.59
C ASN A 115 -7.78 -15.87 -1.65
N VAL A 116 -7.71 -14.94 -0.69
CA VAL A 116 -8.87 -14.51 0.11
C VAL A 116 -9.78 -13.63 -0.73
N LEU A 117 -9.20 -12.64 -1.43
CA LEU A 117 -9.93 -11.57 -2.08
C LEU A 117 -10.52 -11.95 -3.45
N ALA A 118 -9.89 -12.87 -4.16
CA ALA A 118 -10.33 -13.36 -5.46
C ALA A 118 -9.99 -14.86 -5.63
N PRO A 119 -10.67 -15.75 -4.89
CA PRO A 119 -10.45 -17.19 -4.98
C PRO A 119 -10.65 -17.75 -6.39
N GLU A 120 -11.48 -17.11 -7.22
CA GLU A 120 -11.74 -17.47 -8.62
C GLU A 120 -10.52 -17.37 -9.54
N HIS A 121 -9.50 -16.59 -9.14
CA HIS A 121 -8.25 -16.43 -9.87
C HIS A 121 -7.08 -17.17 -9.20
N SER A 122 -7.36 -17.91 -8.12
CA SER A 122 -6.36 -18.64 -7.36
C SER A 122 -5.65 -19.70 -8.20
N ASN A 123 -4.33 -19.73 -8.08
CA ASN A 123 -3.52 -20.84 -8.57
C ASN A 123 -2.96 -21.63 -7.38
N PRO A 124 -3.41 -22.88 -7.14
CA PRO A 124 -2.91 -23.72 -6.05
C PRO A 124 -1.40 -24.00 -6.10
N SER A 125 -0.76 -23.76 -7.25
CA SER A 125 0.67 -23.97 -7.46
C SER A 125 1.50 -22.84 -6.87
N THR A 126 0.95 -21.63 -6.70
CA THR A 126 1.69 -20.44 -6.24
C THR A 126 2.37 -20.66 -4.89
N LEU A 127 1.65 -21.24 -3.91
CA LEU A 127 2.20 -21.53 -2.58
C LEU A 127 3.25 -22.65 -2.58
N LYS A 128 3.33 -23.46 -3.65
CA LYS A 128 4.31 -24.54 -3.79
C LYS A 128 5.59 -24.07 -4.48
N VAL A 129 5.62 -22.85 -5.03
CA VAL A 129 6.78 -22.31 -5.72
C VAL A 129 7.88 -21.98 -4.71
N LYS A 130 9.04 -22.64 -4.85
CA LYS A 130 10.20 -22.43 -3.98
C LYS A 130 10.91 -21.10 -4.23
N ASP A 131 10.96 -20.68 -5.50
CA ASP A 131 11.59 -19.43 -5.90
C ASP A 131 10.67 -18.24 -5.57
N THR A 132 11.20 -17.28 -4.82
CA THR A 132 10.42 -16.12 -4.35
C THR A 132 10.08 -15.16 -5.49
N LEU A 133 10.96 -15.03 -6.49
CA LEU A 133 10.75 -14.15 -7.63
C LEU A 133 9.66 -14.70 -8.54
N GLU A 134 9.67 -16.00 -8.81
CA GLU A 134 8.60 -16.69 -9.55
C GLU A 134 7.26 -16.60 -8.81
N ARG A 135 7.26 -16.77 -7.48
CA ARG A 135 6.04 -16.59 -6.68
C ARG A 135 5.49 -15.16 -6.78
N ALA A 136 6.36 -14.16 -6.63
CA ALA A 136 5.99 -12.76 -6.76
C ALA A 136 5.43 -12.43 -8.16
N LYS A 137 5.94 -13.05 -9.23
CA LYS A 137 5.36 -12.92 -10.58
C LYS A 137 3.93 -13.45 -10.64
N LEU A 138 3.69 -14.64 -10.09
CA LEU A 138 2.36 -15.25 -10.06
C LEU A 138 1.36 -14.42 -9.25
N ASP A 139 1.79 -13.84 -8.12
CA ASP A 139 0.96 -12.94 -7.32
C ASP A 139 0.58 -11.69 -8.10
N LEU A 140 1.52 -11.10 -8.83
CA LEU A 140 1.25 -9.95 -9.69
C LEU A 140 0.31 -10.31 -10.85
N GLU A 141 0.43 -11.49 -11.45
CA GLU A 141 -0.51 -11.98 -12.46
C GLU A 141 -1.91 -12.21 -11.89
N HIS A 142 -2.01 -12.70 -10.66
CA HIS A 142 -3.29 -12.84 -9.96
C HIS A 142 -3.91 -11.45 -9.70
N ALA A 143 -3.13 -10.49 -9.20
CA ALA A 143 -3.58 -9.12 -8.99
C ALA A 143 -4.06 -8.45 -10.30
N ASP A 144 -3.38 -8.68 -11.43
CA ASP A 144 -3.81 -8.19 -12.74
C ASP A 144 -5.18 -8.76 -13.15
N LYS A 145 -5.41 -10.06 -12.92
CA LYS A 145 -6.71 -10.70 -13.21
C LYS A 145 -7.84 -10.12 -12.37
N MET A 146 -7.54 -9.64 -11.17
CA MET A 146 -8.50 -8.93 -10.31
C MET A 146 -8.84 -7.51 -10.80
N GLY A 147 -8.14 -7.00 -11.81
CA GLY A 147 -8.27 -5.64 -12.31
C GLY A 147 -7.44 -4.61 -11.55
N CYS A 148 -6.56 -5.03 -10.64
CA CYS A 148 -5.65 -4.14 -9.93
C CYS A 148 -4.47 -3.79 -10.85
N LYS A 149 -4.39 -2.54 -11.31
CA LYS A 149 -3.28 -2.09 -12.16
C LYS A 149 -2.00 -1.99 -11.33
N ARG A 150 -1.03 -2.87 -11.62
CA ARG A 150 0.24 -2.88 -10.90
C ARG A 150 1.20 -1.77 -11.37
N TYR A 151 1.80 -1.10 -10.41
CA TYR A 151 2.98 -0.22 -10.58
C TYR A 151 4.26 -0.86 -9.98
N LEU A 152 4.11 -2.05 -9.40
CA LEU A 152 5.10 -2.82 -8.67
C LEU A 152 5.61 -3.98 -9.53
N THR A 153 6.91 -4.24 -9.53
CA THR A 153 7.50 -5.42 -10.17
C THR A 153 7.76 -6.54 -9.17
N ALA A 154 7.94 -7.77 -9.66
CA ALA A 154 8.27 -8.92 -8.80
C ALA A 154 9.59 -8.69 -8.03
N LYS A 155 10.53 -7.98 -8.65
CA LYS A 155 11.79 -7.61 -8.01
C LYS A 155 11.58 -6.64 -6.85
N ASP A 156 10.67 -5.68 -6.98
CA ASP A 156 10.40 -4.73 -5.90
C ASP A 156 9.80 -5.40 -4.65
N ILE A 157 9.00 -6.45 -4.84
CA ILE A 157 8.51 -7.32 -3.76
C ILE A 157 9.69 -8.04 -3.11
N VAL A 158 10.48 -8.75 -3.92
CA VAL A 158 11.62 -9.56 -3.44
C VAL A 158 12.76 -8.71 -2.91
N ASP A 159 12.87 -7.44 -3.25
CA ASP A 159 13.83 -6.49 -2.66
C ASP A 159 13.26 -5.88 -1.35
N GLY A 160 11.95 -5.98 -1.12
CA GLY A 160 11.27 -5.50 0.09
C GLY A 160 11.07 -3.99 0.09
N SER A 161 10.78 -3.40 -1.07
CA SER A 161 10.63 -1.95 -1.27
C SER A 161 9.41 -1.40 -0.50
N PRO A 162 9.61 -0.72 0.67
CA PRO A 162 8.52 -0.48 1.61
C PRO A 162 7.40 0.39 1.03
N ASN A 163 7.77 1.46 0.32
CA ASN A 163 6.81 2.41 -0.25
C ASN A 163 6.02 1.81 -1.43
N LEU A 164 6.67 0.96 -2.24
CA LEU A 164 6.00 0.34 -3.39
C LEU A 164 5.03 -0.76 -2.93
N ASN A 165 5.44 -1.58 -1.96
CA ASN A 165 4.57 -2.60 -1.36
C ASN A 165 3.40 -1.95 -0.61
N LEU A 166 3.62 -0.87 0.14
CA LEU A 166 2.56 -0.09 0.78
C LEU A 166 1.55 0.43 -0.26
N ALA A 167 2.04 1.03 -1.34
CA ALA A 167 1.19 1.54 -2.41
C ALA A 167 0.37 0.43 -3.07
N PHE A 168 0.97 -0.73 -3.29
CA PHE A 168 0.29 -1.89 -3.85
C PHE A 168 -0.83 -2.43 -2.94
N VAL A 169 -0.56 -2.56 -1.65
CA VAL A 169 -1.57 -2.99 -0.66
C VAL A 169 -2.70 -1.98 -0.56
N ALA A 170 -2.39 -0.69 -0.51
CA ALA A 170 -3.39 0.38 -0.53
C ALA A 170 -4.26 0.32 -1.79
N HIS A 171 -3.65 0.03 -2.94
CA HIS A 171 -4.39 -0.10 -4.20
C HIS A 171 -5.35 -1.30 -4.18
N ILE A 172 -4.90 -2.47 -3.70
CA ILE A 172 -5.76 -3.66 -3.53
C ILE A 172 -6.93 -3.35 -2.59
N PHE A 173 -6.63 -2.70 -1.46
CA PHE A 173 -7.63 -2.30 -0.46
C PHE A 173 -8.72 -1.40 -1.05
N GLN A 174 -8.38 -0.49 -1.96
CA GLN A 174 -9.37 0.39 -2.61
C GLN A 174 -10.23 -0.29 -3.68
N HIS A 175 -9.76 -1.40 -4.27
CA HIS A 175 -10.45 -2.07 -5.39
C HIS A 175 -11.36 -3.21 -4.93
N ARG A 176 -11.48 -3.45 -3.63
CA ARG A 176 -12.30 -4.50 -3.03
C ARG A 176 -13.04 -3.95 -1.83
#